data_AF-A0A3P3W9I4-F1
#
_entry.id   AF-A0A3P3W9I4-F1
#
_cell.length_a   1.000
_cell.length_b   1.000
_cell.length_c   1.000
_cell.angle_alpha   90.00
_cell.angle_beta   90.00
_cell.angle_gamma   90.00
#
_symmetry.space_group_name_H-M   'P 1'
#
loop_
_entity.id
_entity.type
_entity.pdbx_description
1 polymer ?
#
loop_
_entity_poly.entity_id
_entity_poly.type
_entity_poly.pdbx_seq_one_letter_code
_entity_poly.pdbx_strand_id
1 'polypeptide(L)'
;MGYNISGIVINKDLENLNVDLQKVLNLDLEYECDIDFETASENWKDENIVDVYSTKSGTLIFTNFERCFDECFSFADTHILTFAISETSMSFYFAYSINEKLIRSLAFTDDEIVHEQGLRLKVEDENENISEVIWKQIEMVLGKSYWEINIEEKAKRYRIITPKVEIETEQIETEENKKSVINTSEEKSKKNNGLVKLYLLVSFAILLVFGLIYVIYNILMLP
;
A
#
# COMPACT_ATOMS: atom_id res chain seq x y z
N MET A 1 13.17 -21.24 -5.07
CA MET A 1 12.97 -20.21 -4.03
C MET A 1 11.87 -19.32 -4.55
N GLY A 2 10.83 -19.05 -3.76
CA GLY A 2 9.66 -18.29 -4.23
C GLY A 2 9.84 -16.78 -4.09
N TYR A 3 9.07 -16.02 -4.85
CA TYR A 3 8.98 -14.56 -4.75
C TYR A 3 8.12 -14.14 -3.57
N ASN A 4 8.62 -13.18 -2.80
CA ASN A 4 7.94 -12.51 -1.70
C ASN A 4 8.10 -10.99 -1.90
N ILE A 5 7.40 -10.47 -2.90
CA ILE A 5 7.53 -9.09 -3.32
C ILE A 5 6.18 -8.39 -3.32
N SER A 6 6.21 -7.09 -3.07
CA SER A 6 5.03 -6.23 -3.10
C SER A 6 5.41 -4.87 -3.66
N GLY A 7 4.43 -4.22 -4.29
CA GLY A 7 4.73 -3.00 -5.00
C GLY A 7 3.55 -2.37 -5.71
N ILE A 8 3.87 -1.30 -6.41
CA ILE A 8 2.95 -0.48 -7.18
C ILE A 8 3.57 -0.26 -8.55
N VAL A 9 2.79 -0.49 -9.60
CA VAL A 9 3.18 -0.22 -10.99
C VAL A 9 2.31 0.89 -11.53
N ILE A 10 2.91 1.87 -12.19
CA ILE A 10 2.23 3.03 -12.75
C ILE A 10 2.64 3.13 -14.22
N ASN A 11 1.68 3.29 -15.13
CA ASN A 11 1.93 3.46 -16.58
C ASN A 11 2.44 4.87 -16.97
N LYS A 12 3.25 5.47 -16.11
CA LYS A 12 3.78 6.81 -16.30
C LYS A 12 5.20 6.85 -15.77
N ASP A 13 6.11 7.39 -16.56
CA ASP A 13 7.42 7.76 -16.07
C ASP A 13 7.27 8.96 -15.14
N LEU A 14 7.58 8.77 -13.88
CA LEU A 14 7.61 9.84 -12.89
C LEU A 14 8.96 10.56 -12.96
N GLU A 15 9.29 11.19 -14.10
CA GLU A 15 10.59 11.86 -14.32
C GLU A 15 10.94 12.86 -13.19
N ASN A 16 9.92 13.53 -12.62
CA ASN A 16 10.04 14.30 -11.38
C ASN A 16 9.78 13.42 -10.15
N LEU A 17 10.61 12.39 -10.00
CA LEU A 17 10.39 11.23 -9.12
C LEU A 17 10.13 11.59 -7.66
N ASN A 18 10.54 12.76 -7.17
CA ASN A 18 10.20 13.15 -5.80
C ASN A 18 8.77 13.68 -5.66
N VAL A 19 8.37 14.66 -6.47
CA VAL A 19 7.10 15.37 -6.24
C VAL A 19 5.89 14.52 -6.60
N ASP A 20 5.94 13.82 -7.74
CA ASP A 20 4.80 13.04 -8.20
C ASP A 20 4.70 11.70 -7.44
N LEU A 21 5.82 11.08 -7.08
CA LEU A 21 5.82 9.86 -6.25
C LEU A 21 5.27 10.13 -4.86
N GLN A 22 5.69 11.22 -4.20
CA GLN A 22 5.18 11.59 -2.87
C GLN A 22 3.66 11.84 -2.91
N LYS A 23 3.14 12.45 -3.98
CA LYS A 23 1.69 12.62 -4.17
C LYS A 23 0.96 11.31 -4.41
N VAL A 24 1.51 10.43 -5.25
CA VAL A 24 0.87 9.14 -5.58
C VAL A 24 0.85 8.24 -4.35
N LEU A 25 1.95 8.18 -3.60
CA LEU A 25 2.06 7.35 -2.41
C LEU A 25 1.47 8.01 -1.17
N ASN A 26 1.16 9.31 -1.22
CA ASN A 26 0.76 10.11 -0.06
C ASN A 26 1.78 10.00 1.09
N LEU A 27 3.08 10.08 0.76
CA LEU A 27 4.20 9.95 1.68
C LEU A 27 5.19 11.09 1.49
N ASP A 28 5.84 11.49 2.57
CA ASP A 28 7.06 12.31 2.51
C ASP A 28 8.26 11.38 2.32
N LEU A 29 9.03 11.61 1.24
CA LEU A 29 10.14 10.76 0.84
C LEU A 29 11.43 11.58 0.72
N GLU A 30 12.52 11.02 1.22
CA GLU A 30 13.87 11.52 1.00
C GLU A 30 14.68 10.51 0.19
N TYR A 31 15.33 10.99 -0.86
CA TYR A 31 16.24 10.18 -1.66
C TYR A 31 17.45 9.76 -0.83
N GLU A 32 17.74 8.47 -0.80
CA GLU A 32 18.84 7.90 -0.04
C GLU A 32 20.05 7.61 -0.95
N CYS A 33 19.86 6.79 -1.99
CA CYS A 33 20.93 6.40 -2.91
C CYS A 33 20.41 5.78 -4.22
N ASP A 34 21.32 5.64 -5.20
CA ASP A 34 21.13 4.76 -6.35
C ASP A 34 21.47 3.32 -5.93
N ILE A 35 20.66 2.37 -6.38
CA ILE A 35 20.86 0.93 -6.20
C ILE A 35 20.66 0.21 -7.54
N ASP A 36 20.94 -1.08 -7.62
CA ASP A 36 20.58 -1.90 -8.77
C ASP A 36 19.19 -2.52 -8.63
N PHE A 37 18.67 -3.06 -9.73
CA PHE A 37 17.34 -3.68 -9.77
C PHE A 37 17.27 -4.96 -8.92
N GLU A 38 18.36 -5.72 -8.84
CA GLU A 38 18.46 -6.87 -7.95
C GLU A 38 18.17 -6.48 -6.50
N THR A 39 18.86 -5.46 -5.99
CA THR A 39 18.65 -4.92 -4.64
C THR A 39 17.25 -4.33 -4.48
N ALA A 40 16.74 -3.63 -5.49
CA ALA A 40 15.40 -3.05 -5.45
C ALA A 40 14.31 -4.11 -5.32
N SER A 41 14.48 -5.24 -6.00
CA SER A 41 13.50 -6.33 -6.09
C SER A 41 13.70 -7.46 -5.08
N GLU A 42 14.57 -7.27 -4.09
CA GLU A 42 14.77 -8.21 -2.98
C GLU A 42 13.44 -8.60 -2.31
N ASN A 43 13.34 -9.87 -1.94
CA ASN A 43 12.24 -10.39 -1.15
C ASN A 43 12.17 -9.65 0.19
N TRP A 44 10.96 -9.22 0.55
CA TRP A 44 10.67 -8.42 1.75
C TRP A 44 11.34 -7.05 1.73
N LYS A 45 10.52 -6.00 1.72
CA LYS A 45 11.00 -4.62 1.86
C LYS A 45 10.73 -4.11 3.27
N ASP A 46 11.68 -3.37 3.83
CA ASP A 46 11.50 -2.67 5.11
C ASP A 46 10.38 -1.64 5.01
N GLU A 47 9.62 -1.47 6.10
CA GLU A 47 8.44 -0.59 6.19
C GLU A 47 8.72 0.89 5.88
N ASN A 48 9.97 1.32 6.02
CA ASN A 48 10.43 2.70 5.85
C ASN A 48 11.20 2.92 4.55
N ILE A 49 11.32 1.91 3.69
CA ILE A 49 12.05 1.96 2.43
C ILE A 49 11.09 1.82 1.27
N VAL A 50 11.30 2.65 0.25
CA VAL A 50 10.66 2.54 -1.06
C VAL A 50 11.73 2.52 -2.12
N ASP A 51 11.79 1.46 -2.91
CA ASP A 51 12.73 1.35 -4.02
C ASP A 51 12.01 1.54 -5.34
N VAL A 52 12.55 2.36 -6.23
CA VAL A 52 11.85 2.80 -7.44
C VAL A 52 12.69 2.55 -8.67
N TYR A 53 12.14 1.74 -9.57
CA TYR A 53 12.68 1.49 -10.90
C TYR A 53 11.76 2.14 -11.93
N SER A 54 12.32 2.91 -12.87
CA SER A 54 11.54 3.61 -13.89
C SER A 54 12.01 3.26 -15.28
N THR A 55 11.06 3.15 -16.19
CA THR A 55 11.24 3.00 -17.62
C THR A 55 10.59 4.17 -18.33
N LYS A 56 10.79 4.30 -19.64
CA LYS A 56 10.11 5.32 -20.45
C LYS A 56 8.58 5.21 -20.45
N SER A 57 8.05 4.02 -20.18
CA SER A 57 6.62 3.69 -20.25
C SER A 57 5.94 3.59 -18.89
N GLY A 58 6.70 3.50 -17.81
CA GLY A 58 6.13 3.29 -16.49
C GLY A 58 7.16 3.16 -15.37
N THR A 59 6.65 3.25 -14.14
CA THR A 59 7.43 3.19 -12.91
C THR A 59 6.95 2.00 -12.08
N LEU A 60 7.90 1.20 -11.58
CA LEU A 60 7.72 0.11 -10.64
C LEU A 60 8.30 0.51 -9.29
N ILE A 61 7.46 0.44 -8.26
CA ILE A 61 7.77 0.86 -6.90
C ILE A 61 7.69 -0.39 -6.03
N PHE A 62 8.79 -0.77 -5.38
CA PHE A 62 8.83 -1.83 -4.39
C PHE A 62 8.68 -1.23 -3.00
N THR A 63 7.77 -1.81 -2.22
CA THR A 63 7.45 -1.37 -0.86
C THR A 63 7.02 -2.56 -0.01
N ASN A 64 6.89 -2.39 1.30
CA ASN A 64 6.42 -3.44 2.19
C ASN A 64 4.97 -3.87 1.90
N PHE A 65 4.64 -5.10 2.27
CA PHE A 65 3.35 -5.74 1.99
C PHE A 65 2.16 -4.97 2.57
N GLU A 66 2.27 -4.50 3.81
CA GLU A 66 1.15 -3.87 4.54
C GLU A 66 0.59 -2.65 3.77
N ARG A 67 1.47 -1.85 3.16
CA ARG A 67 1.06 -0.68 2.35
C ARG A 67 0.24 -1.06 1.13
N CYS A 68 0.41 -2.27 0.60
CA CYS A 68 -0.35 -2.72 -0.56
C CYS A 68 -1.80 -3.07 -0.20
N PHE A 69 -2.10 -3.41 1.04
CA PHE A 69 -3.44 -3.83 1.47
C PHE A 69 -4.30 -2.67 1.99
N ASP A 70 -3.68 -1.69 2.64
CA ASP A 70 -4.40 -0.59 3.27
C ASP A 70 -4.87 0.49 2.28
N GLU A 71 -4.20 0.61 1.13
CA GLU A 71 -4.40 1.71 0.19
C GLU A 71 -4.62 1.23 -1.25
N CYS A 72 -5.77 1.59 -1.82
CA CYS A 72 -5.95 1.53 -3.26
C CYS A 72 -5.33 2.79 -3.88
N PHE A 73 -4.07 2.68 -4.30
CA PHE A 73 -3.39 3.75 -5.00
C PHE A 73 -4.09 4.06 -6.32
N SER A 74 -4.40 5.34 -6.51
CA SER A 74 -5.11 5.82 -7.69
C SER A 74 -4.76 7.29 -7.91
N PHE A 75 -4.49 7.68 -9.16
CA PHE A 75 -4.08 9.04 -9.51
C PHE A 75 -4.69 9.42 -10.87
N ALA A 76 -4.80 10.72 -11.14
CA ALA A 76 -5.39 11.21 -12.38
C ALA A 76 -4.49 10.88 -13.58
N ASP A 77 -5.11 10.52 -14.71
CA ASP A 77 -4.45 10.16 -15.97
C ASP A 77 -3.41 9.04 -15.84
N THR A 78 -3.66 8.06 -14.95
CA THR A 78 -2.79 6.89 -14.77
C THR A 78 -3.57 5.58 -14.68
N HIS A 79 -2.88 4.50 -14.99
CA HIS A 79 -3.24 3.14 -14.68
C HIS A 79 -2.29 2.66 -13.59
N ILE A 80 -2.84 2.21 -12.47
CA ILE A 80 -2.05 1.79 -11.32
C ILE A 80 -2.41 0.36 -10.95
N LEU A 81 -1.39 -0.48 -10.82
CA LEU A 81 -1.49 -1.82 -10.26
C LEU A 81 -0.75 -1.86 -8.93
N THR A 82 -1.48 -2.01 -7.83
CA THR A 82 -0.92 -2.41 -6.54
C THR A 82 -0.89 -3.93 -6.49
N PHE A 83 0.20 -4.53 -6.01
CA PHE A 83 0.33 -5.99 -5.94
C PHE A 83 1.11 -6.45 -4.71
N ALA A 84 0.83 -7.67 -4.30
CA ALA A 84 1.60 -8.44 -3.33
C ALA A 84 1.62 -9.91 -3.75
N ILE A 85 2.81 -10.48 -3.85
CA ILE A 85 3.06 -11.87 -4.27
C ILE A 85 3.88 -12.52 -3.17
N SER A 86 3.29 -13.47 -2.46
CA SER A 86 4.00 -14.38 -1.55
C SER A 86 3.79 -15.81 -2.03
N GLU A 87 4.73 -16.30 -2.82
CA GLU A 87 4.71 -17.69 -3.30
C GLU A 87 4.95 -18.68 -2.16
N THR A 88 5.71 -18.28 -1.13
CA THR A 88 5.96 -19.16 0.02
C THR A 88 4.72 -19.38 0.88
N SER A 89 3.81 -18.40 0.92
CA SER A 89 2.55 -18.48 1.67
C SER A 89 1.32 -18.65 0.77
N MET A 90 1.52 -18.92 -0.53
CA MET A 90 0.46 -19.00 -1.55
C MET A 90 -0.56 -17.86 -1.43
N SER A 91 -0.05 -16.65 -1.15
CA SER A 91 -0.84 -15.46 -0.86
C SER A 91 -0.57 -14.41 -1.90
N PHE A 92 -1.61 -14.04 -2.64
CA PHE A 92 -1.54 -13.13 -3.77
C PHE A 92 -2.61 -12.05 -3.62
N TYR A 93 -2.24 -10.83 -3.93
CA TYR A 93 -3.15 -9.70 -3.97
C TYR A 93 -2.81 -8.80 -5.13
N PHE A 94 -3.85 -8.26 -5.77
CA PHE A 94 -3.70 -7.09 -6.59
C PHE A 94 -4.93 -6.21 -6.57
N ALA A 95 -4.71 -4.92 -6.79
CA ALA A 95 -5.74 -3.95 -7.11
C ALA A 95 -5.30 -3.12 -8.31
N TYR A 96 -6.17 -3.02 -9.29
CA TYR A 96 -5.96 -2.28 -10.53
C TYR A 96 -6.94 -1.12 -10.64
N SER A 97 -6.41 0.08 -10.80
CA SER A 97 -7.17 1.31 -10.94
C SER A 97 -6.84 2.03 -12.26
N ILE A 98 -7.82 2.72 -12.82
CA ILE A 98 -7.67 3.58 -14.00
C ILE A 98 -8.32 4.92 -13.67
N ASN A 99 -7.56 6.02 -13.80
CA ASN A 99 -8.03 7.39 -13.59
C ASN A 99 -8.84 7.53 -12.29
N GLU A 100 -8.19 7.25 -11.16
CA GLU A 100 -8.77 7.35 -9.81
C GLU A 100 -9.93 6.38 -9.51
N LYS A 101 -10.21 5.41 -10.40
CA LYS A 101 -11.29 4.45 -10.22
C LYS A 101 -10.75 3.03 -10.14
N LEU A 102 -11.06 2.35 -9.04
CA LEU A 102 -10.84 0.91 -8.91
C LEU A 102 -11.61 0.14 -9.99
N ILE A 103 -10.89 -0.66 -10.77
CA ILE A 103 -11.45 -1.51 -11.83
C ILE A 103 -11.58 -2.95 -11.35
N ARG A 104 -10.53 -3.47 -10.69
CA ARG A 104 -10.45 -4.85 -10.21
C ARG A 104 -9.62 -4.93 -8.94
N SER A 105 -10.06 -5.73 -7.96
CA SER A 105 -9.29 -6.11 -6.78
C SER A 105 -9.54 -7.58 -6.49
N LEU A 106 -8.48 -8.32 -6.17
CA LEU A 106 -8.55 -9.74 -5.83
C LEU A 106 -7.49 -10.05 -4.78
N ALA A 107 -7.88 -10.78 -3.74
CA ALA A 107 -6.97 -11.42 -2.79
C ALA A 107 -7.24 -12.93 -2.76
N PHE A 108 -6.17 -13.70 -2.85
CA PHE A 108 -6.18 -15.15 -2.87
C PHE A 108 -5.16 -15.66 -1.85
N THR A 109 -5.58 -16.53 -0.95
CA THR A 109 -4.73 -17.13 0.09
C THR A 109 -5.21 -18.54 0.34
N ASP A 110 -4.28 -19.48 0.59
CA ASP A 110 -4.59 -20.87 0.95
C ASP A 110 -5.59 -21.55 -0.02
N ASP A 111 -5.38 -21.35 -1.32
CA ASP A 111 -6.22 -21.86 -2.41
C ASP A 111 -7.66 -21.30 -2.48
N GLU A 112 -7.95 -20.22 -1.73
CA GLU A 112 -9.26 -19.59 -1.69
C GLU A 112 -9.22 -18.09 -2.05
N ILE A 113 -10.25 -17.63 -2.75
CA ILE A 113 -10.49 -16.20 -2.98
C ILE A 113 -11.12 -15.62 -1.71
N VAL A 114 -10.33 -14.85 -0.95
CA VAL A 114 -10.78 -14.21 0.30
C VAL A 114 -11.34 -12.81 0.07
N HIS A 115 -11.00 -12.18 -1.07
CA HIS A 115 -11.55 -10.89 -1.47
C HIS A 115 -11.66 -10.82 -3.00
N GLU A 116 -12.80 -10.31 -3.48
CA GLU A 116 -13.02 -10.06 -4.90
C GLU A 116 -13.93 -8.85 -5.12
N GLN A 117 -13.48 -7.91 -5.94
CA GLN A 117 -14.25 -6.73 -6.31
C GLN A 117 -13.95 -6.29 -7.75
N GLY A 118 -14.96 -5.78 -8.45
CA GLY A 118 -14.77 -5.16 -9.77
C GLY A 118 -14.85 -6.14 -10.94
N LEU A 119 -14.46 -5.67 -12.12
CA LEU A 119 -14.58 -6.41 -13.38
C LEU A 119 -13.33 -7.23 -13.64
N ARG A 120 -13.51 -8.52 -13.92
CA ARG A 120 -12.44 -9.45 -14.31
C ARG A 120 -11.64 -8.87 -15.48
N LEU A 121 -10.31 -8.90 -15.35
CA LEU A 121 -9.38 -8.43 -16.38
C LEU A 121 -9.18 -9.50 -17.44
N LYS A 122 -8.86 -9.09 -18.67
CA LYS A 122 -8.61 -10.01 -19.79
C LYS A 122 -7.49 -11.02 -19.46
N VAL A 123 -6.47 -10.58 -18.73
CA VAL A 123 -5.35 -11.44 -18.30
C VAL A 123 -5.80 -12.58 -17.37
N GLU A 124 -6.90 -12.43 -16.65
CA GLU A 124 -7.47 -13.48 -15.78
C GLU A 124 -8.17 -14.59 -16.59
N ASP A 125 -8.51 -14.34 -17.86
CA ASP A 125 -9.11 -15.36 -18.74
C ASP A 125 -8.04 -16.13 -19.53
N GLU A 126 -6.86 -15.53 -19.67
CA GLU A 126 -5.73 -16.08 -20.43
C GLU A 126 -4.75 -16.88 -19.57
N ASN A 127 -4.84 -16.78 -18.24
CA ASN A 127 -3.92 -17.42 -17.30
C ASN A 127 -4.70 -18.08 -16.16
N GLU A 128 -4.31 -19.30 -15.79
CA GLU A 128 -4.97 -20.08 -14.72
C GLU A 128 -4.46 -19.71 -13.33
N ASN A 129 -3.20 -19.27 -13.23
CA ASN A 129 -2.54 -18.98 -11.96
C ASN A 129 -2.60 -17.48 -11.63
N ILE A 130 -3.02 -17.12 -10.41
CA ILE A 130 -3.09 -15.72 -9.96
C ILE A 130 -1.72 -15.02 -9.96
N SER A 131 -0.64 -15.72 -9.64
CA SER A 131 0.73 -15.18 -9.75
C SER A 131 1.02 -14.75 -11.19
N GLU A 132 0.70 -15.61 -12.17
CA GLU A 132 0.88 -15.30 -13.59
C GLU A 132 0.02 -14.11 -14.05
N VAL A 133 -1.22 -14.03 -13.55
CA VAL A 133 -2.10 -12.87 -13.78
C VAL A 133 -1.43 -11.58 -13.29
N ILE A 134 -0.89 -11.58 -12.07
CA ILE A 134 -0.22 -10.41 -11.50
C ILE A 134 0.99 -10.04 -12.35
N TRP A 135 1.86 -11.00 -12.68
CA TRP A 135 3.04 -10.74 -13.51
C TRP A 135 2.70 -10.19 -14.89
N LYS A 136 1.66 -10.73 -15.53
CA LYS A 136 1.18 -10.24 -16.82
C LYS A 136 0.58 -8.85 -16.71
N GLN A 137 -0.14 -8.56 -15.63
CA GLN A 137 -0.67 -7.23 -15.39
C GLN A 137 0.44 -6.21 -15.10
N ILE A 138 1.51 -6.60 -14.40
CA ILE A 138 2.73 -5.78 -14.22
C ILE A 138 3.32 -5.44 -15.59
N GLU A 139 3.51 -6.43 -16.47
CA GLU A 139 4.04 -6.23 -17.83
C GLU A 139 3.19 -5.25 -18.63
N MET A 140 1.86 -5.38 -18.59
CA MET A 140 0.93 -4.50 -19.30
C MET A 140 0.97 -3.05 -18.81
N VAL A 141 1.13 -2.82 -17.50
CA VAL A 141 1.16 -1.48 -16.91
C VAL A 141 2.54 -0.85 -17.05
N LEU A 142 3.61 -1.61 -16.83
CA LEU A 142 4.99 -1.14 -16.93
C LEU A 142 5.43 -0.91 -18.38
N GLY A 143 4.87 -1.67 -19.32
CA GLY A 143 5.28 -1.69 -20.73
C GLY A 143 6.58 -2.47 -20.99
N LYS A 144 7.07 -3.21 -20.00
CA LYS A 144 8.26 -4.07 -20.07
C LYS A 144 8.03 -5.30 -19.18
N SER A 145 8.45 -6.47 -19.66
CA SER A 145 8.39 -7.69 -18.84
C SER A 145 9.37 -7.59 -17.68
N TYR A 146 8.94 -8.02 -16.48
CA TYR A 146 9.79 -8.08 -15.29
C TYR A 146 11.05 -8.92 -15.55
N TRP A 147 10.89 -10.04 -16.26
CA TRP A 147 11.96 -10.99 -16.59
C TRP A 147 12.99 -10.46 -17.60
N GLU A 148 12.67 -9.35 -18.28
CA GLU A 148 13.54 -8.70 -19.26
C GLU A 148 14.31 -7.50 -18.68
N ILE A 149 14.08 -7.17 -17.41
CA ILE A 149 14.82 -6.12 -16.71
C ILE A 149 16.20 -6.69 -16.36
N ASN A 150 17.27 -6.03 -16.78
CA ASN A 150 18.61 -6.44 -16.39
C ASN A 150 18.80 -6.12 -14.90
N ILE A 151 19.30 -7.10 -14.15
CA ILE A 151 19.51 -7.02 -12.69
C ILE A 151 20.42 -5.86 -12.28
N GLU A 152 21.32 -5.42 -13.16
CA GLU A 152 22.24 -4.29 -12.97
C GLU A 152 21.62 -2.93 -13.38
N GLU A 153 20.36 -2.90 -13.88
CA GLU A 153 19.70 -1.64 -14.20
C GLU A 153 19.51 -0.78 -12.94
N LYS A 154 19.65 0.53 -13.10
CA LYS A 154 19.58 1.46 -11.98
C LYS A 154 18.16 1.60 -11.44
N ALA A 155 18.04 1.51 -10.14
CA ALA A 155 16.88 1.91 -9.35
C ALA A 155 17.30 2.94 -8.30
N LYS A 156 16.33 3.56 -7.64
CA LYS A 156 16.56 4.60 -6.63
C LYS A 156 15.89 4.21 -5.33
N ARG A 157 16.63 4.33 -4.23
CA ARG A 157 16.11 4.11 -2.89
C ARG A 157 15.66 5.42 -2.25
N TYR A 158 14.48 5.36 -1.64
CA TYR A 158 13.90 6.43 -0.85
C TYR A 158 13.60 5.95 0.56
N ARG A 159 13.76 6.86 1.52
CA ARG A 159 13.35 6.67 2.90
C ARG A 159 12.11 7.48 3.19
N ILE A 160 11.17 6.85 3.89
CA ILE A 160 9.96 7.51 4.36
C ILE A 160 10.31 8.35 5.58
N ILE A 161 9.95 9.63 5.56
CA ILE A 161 10.14 10.54 6.68
C ILE A 161 8.78 10.79 7.33
N THR A 162 8.65 10.48 8.61
CA THR A 162 7.51 10.97 9.39
C THR A 162 7.81 12.40 9.83
N PRO A 163 6.91 13.39 9.62
CA PRO A 163 7.12 14.72 10.16
C PRO A 163 7.25 14.62 11.69
N LYS A 164 8.37 15.14 12.21
CA LYS A 164 8.54 15.30 13.65
C LYS A 164 7.47 16.28 14.12
N VAL A 165 6.48 15.78 14.85
CA VAL A 165 5.66 16.65 15.70
C VAL A 165 6.61 17.17 16.78
N GLU A 166 7.14 18.38 16.57
CA GLU A 166 7.77 19.15 17.63
C GLU A 166 6.68 19.48 18.63
N ILE A 167 6.60 18.68 19.70
CA ILE A 167 5.87 19.07 20.90
C ILE A 167 6.72 20.18 21.52
N GLU A 168 6.47 21.42 21.12
CA GLU A 168 6.89 22.59 21.88
C GLU A 168 6.29 22.42 23.29
N THR A 169 7.14 21.97 24.21
CA THR A 169 6.79 21.90 25.62
C THR A 169 6.92 23.33 26.14
N GLU A 170 5.94 24.17 25.83
CA GLU A 170 5.80 25.46 26.50
C GLU A 170 5.58 25.20 27.99
N GLN A 171 6.52 25.71 28.78
CA GLN A 171 6.48 25.70 30.24
C GLN A 171 5.28 26.54 30.69
N ILE A 172 4.31 25.89 31.34
CA ILE A 172 3.19 26.56 32.00
C ILE A 172 3.65 27.02 33.40
N GLU A 173 3.81 28.33 33.57
CA GLU A 173 3.64 29.01 34.87
C GLU A 173 2.47 30.01 34.77
N THR A 174 1.35 29.59 35.36
CA THR A 174 0.47 30.29 36.31
C THR A 174 -0.34 31.55 35.90
N GLU A 175 -1.66 31.31 35.88
CA GLU A 175 -2.81 32.10 36.40
C GLU A 175 -3.41 33.34 35.68
N GLU A 176 -4.70 33.16 35.35
CA GLU A 176 -5.86 34.06 35.52
C GLU A 176 -5.87 35.45 34.83
N ASN A 177 -6.76 35.65 33.82
CA ASN A 177 -8.19 35.96 33.98
C ASN A 177 -8.80 36.69 32.74
N LYS A 178 -10.03 36.30 32.37
CA LYS A 178 -11.12 37.05 31.67
C LYS A 178 -11.05 37.42 30.16
N LYS A 179 -11.80 36.59 29.41
CA LYS A 179 -13.03 36.87 28.60
C LYS A 179 -13.00 37.79 27.34
N SER A 180 -13.60 37.18 26.30
CA SER A 180 -14.25 37.73 25.09
C SER A 180 -13.27 38.18 23.99
N VAL A 181 -13.40 37.79 22.71
CA VAL A 181 -14.57 37.82 21.83
C VAL A 181 -14.43 36.78 20.71
N ILE A 182 -15.56 36.23 20.29
CA ILE A 182 -15.82 35.32 19.16
C ILE A 182 -15.52 36.00 17.81
N ASN A 183 -14.89 35.30 16.87
CA ASN A 183 -15.33 35.23 15.46
C ASN A 183 -14.55 34.16 14.66
N THR A 184 -15.26 33.05 14.44
CA THR A 184 -15.49 32.33 13.18
C THR A 184 -14.42 32.38 12.08
N SER A 185 -13.83 31.22 11.79
CA SER A 185 -13.81 30.65 10.44
C SER A 185 -13.71 29.13 10.53
N GLU A 186 -14.85 28.48 10.26
CA GLU A 186 -14.94 27.05 9.94
C GLU A 186 -14.70 26.84 8.44
N GLU A 187 -14.57 25.54 8.08
CA GLU A 187 -14.52 24.90 6.75
C GLU A 187 -13.12 24.70 6.15
N LYS A 188 -12.60 23.48 5.92
CA LYS A 188 -13.19 22.13 5.74
C LYS A 188 -12.15 21.06 6.07
N SER A 189 -12.47 20.14 6.99
CA SER A 189 -11.93 18.76 7.03
C SER A 189 -12.72 17.94 8.05
N LYS A 190 -13.93 17.52 7.68
CA LYS A 190 -14.74 16.58 8.44
C LYS A 190 -15.52 15.73 7.44
N LYS A 191 -14.90 14.67 6.93
CA LYS A 191 -15.68 13.58 6.32
C LYS A 191 -15.13 12.16 6.51
N ASN A 192 -13.86 11.94 6.88
CA ASN A 192 -13.33 10.56 6.97
C ASN A 192 -13.21 9.96 8.39
N ASN A 193 -13.42 10.73 9.47
CA ASN A 193 -13.25 10.20 10.83
C ASN A 193 -14.38 9.27 11.32
N GLY A 194 -15.51 9.20 10.61
CA GLY A 194 -16.63 8.32 10.98
C GLY A 194 -16.41 6.88 10.58
N LEU A 195 -15.85 6.66 9.39
CA LEU A 195 -15.59 5.34 8.82
C LEU A 195 -14.41 4.64 9.53
N VAL A 196 -13.34 5.38 9.83
CA VAL A 196 -12.19 4.85 10.58
C VAL A 196 -12.59 4.47 12.01
N LYS A 197 -13.43 5.27 12.68
CA LYS A 197 -13.96 4.92 14.02
C LYS A 197 -14.89 3.71 13.98
N LEU A 198 -15.69 3.55 12.93
CA LEU A 198 -16.56 2.40 12.76
C LEU A 198 -15.74 1.13 12.52
N TYR A 199 -14.68 1.19 11.72
CA TYR A 199 -13.80 0.06 11.45
C TYR A 199 -13.04 -0.40 12.70
N LEU A 200 -12.50 0.55 13.48
CA LEU A 200 -11.86 0.27 14.78
C LEU A 200 -12.82 -0.34 15.81
N LEU A 201 -14.07 0.11 15.84
CA LEU A 201 -15.09 -0.45 16.74
C LEU A 201 -15.49 -1.87 16.33
N VAL A 202 -15.62 -2.13 15.02
CA VAL A 202 -15.98 -3.45 14.50
C VAL A 202 -14.83 -4.45 14.69
N SER A 203 -13.58 -4.06 14.45
CA SER A 203 -12.42 -4.95 14.66
C SER A 203 -12.25 -5.31 16.14
N PHE A 204 -12.45 -4.36 17.05
CA PHE A 204 -12.39 -4.60 18.50
C PHE A 204 -13.51 -5.53 18.97
N ALA A 205 -14.72 -5.39 18.44
CA ALA A 205 -15.84 -6.28 18.75
C ALA A 205 -15.59 -7.72 18.27
N ILE A 206 -14.99 -7.89 17.08
CA ILE A 206 -14.64 -9.20 16.54
C ILE A 206 -13.59 -9.89 17.42
N LEU A 207 -12.54 -9.18 17.82
CA LEU A 207 -11.49 -9.71 18.71
C LEU A 207 -12.05 -10.16 20.07
N LEU A 208 -13.00 -9.43 20.64
CA LEU A 208 -13.65 -9.82 21.89
C LEU A 208 -14.48 -11.10 21.74
N VAL A 209 -15.17 -11.28 20.61
CA VAL A 209 -15.96 -12.50 20.34
C VAL A 209 -15.04 -13.71 20.17
N PHE A 210 -13.96 -13.58 19.39
CA PHE A 210 -12.98 -14.66 19.24
C PHE A 210 -12.27 -15.00 20.55
N GLY A 211 -11.94 -13.99 21.38
CA GLY A 211 -11.38 -14.20 22.72
C GLY A 211 -12.34 -14.97 23.63
N LEU A 212 -13.63 -14.63 23.62
CA LEU A 212 -14.67 -15.35 24.38
C LEU A 212 -14.84 -16.79 23.90
N ILE A 213 -14.86 -17.03 22.60
CA ILE A 213 -14.94 -18.39 22.02
C ILE A 213 -13.72 -19.21 22.44
N TYR A 214 -12.51 -18.62 22.39
CA TYR A 214 -11.27 -19.29 22.80
C TYR A 214 -11.27 -19.65 24.30
N VAL A 215 -11.76 -18.76 25.16
CA VAL A 215 -11.88 -19.01 26.60
C VAL A 215 -12.91 -20.12 26.88
N ILE A 216 -14.07 -20.08 26.22
CA ILE A 216 -15.11 -21.12 26.37
C ILE A 216 -14.62 -22.48 25.87
N TYR A 217 -13.91 -22.51 24.74
CA TYR A 217 -13.30 -23.72 24.20
C TYR A 217 -12.29 -24.34 25.18
N ASN A 218 -11.42 -23.52 25.78
CA ASN A 218 -10.47 -24.01 26.79
C ASN A 218 -11.16 -24.53 28.05
N ILE A 219 -12.26 -23.92 28.50
CA ILE A 219 -13.03 -24.39 29.67
C ILE A 219 -13.73 -25.74 29.38
N LEU A 220 -14.27 -25.92 28.17
CA LEU A 220 -14.98 -27.15 27.76
C LEU A 220 -14.04 -28.32 27.44
N MET A 221 -12.79 -28.05 27.08
CA MET A 221 -11.81 -29.06 26.65
C MET A 221 -10.76 -29.40 27.73
N LEU A 222 -10.89 -28.86 28.94
CA LEU A 222 -10.10 -29.29 30.09
C LEU A 222 -10.72 -30.57 30.70
N PRO A 223 -9.96 -31.66 30.87
CA PRO A 223 -10.44 -32.93 31.43
C PRO A 223 -10.76 -32.87 32.93
#